data_AF-A0A1H5WG72-F1
#
_entry.id   AF-A0A1H5WG72-F1
#
_cell.length_a   1.000
_cell.length_b   1.000
_cell.length_c   1.000
_cell.angle_alpha   90.00
_cell.angle_beta   90.00
_cell.angle_gamma   90.00
#
_symmetry.space_group_name_H-M   'P 1'
#
loop_
_entity.id
_entity.type
_entity.pdbx_description
1 polymer ?
#
loop_
_entity_poly.entity_id
_entity_poly.type
_entity_poly.pdbx_seq_one_letter_code
_entity_poly.pdbx_strand_id
1 'polypeptide(L)'
;MEINPYINGVHSFALGLKALHEFLKEDNNEPFLLKEVIMKLHHGLETLLKDSLFKRNPVFLLDEKTNVAKIIKYYEDFNDSNNHYLLDEAHTITPEEAIKRIQKLKIASTVNEQEFSQLVKSFKELNALRNQLQHFAIKANPDRIVRLLGNLVPRGRKLINACYADVFSPIGTSRSSLIPHIPTGNTRDLYNPVHDITPDLNRFYDQSSTVLDELSSKYDELLNEAIRAFRGSSIPELPIKVSFKSHGNVGCPPYMPEIDCKGWVNESFSVHTNSKVRNFFGERPCSALYEASIHVEQPHIITDGEHMSMDVRSKLKITIEGLVDIISSKEIIDISGFDEHLQYLSKPEIRIFVEIECEGVGMFNESHYDIRKVEAISGVLRAELRSSVFGDESPSIKGLQSISLNKHNTAFRFHSFVDSTRKLTDHHSLELKIEDKAELKF
;
A
#
# COMPACT_ATOMS: atom_id res chain seq x y z
N MET A 1 4.67 -4.16 -44.39
CA MET A 1 5.14 -4.71 -43.09
C MET A 1 4.17 -4.18 -42.05
N GLU A 2 3.45 -5.08 -41.38
CA GLU A 2 2.38 -4.70 -40.45
C GLU A 2 2.90 -4.83 -39.02
N ILE A 3 2.88 -3.72 -38.27
CA ILE A 3 3.29 -3.68 -36.86
C ILE A 3 2.01 -3.61 -36.03
N ASN A 4 1.67 -4.70 -35.35
CA ASN A 4 0.53 -4.73 -34.44
C ASN A 4 0.94 -4.26 -33.02
N PRO A 5 -0.03 -3.94 -32.14
CA PRO A 5 0.26 -3.47 -30.78
C PRO A 5 1.15 -4.42 -29.99
N TYR A 6 0.91 -5.73 -30.08
CA TYR A 6 1.74 -6.73 -29.41
C TYR A 6 3.22 -6.65 -29.84
N ILE A 7 3.51 -6.72 -31.13
CA ILE A 7 4.87 -6.66 -31.68
C ILE A 7 5.55 -5.35 -31.28
N ASN A 8 4.83 -4.23 -31.35
CA ASN A 8 5.36 -2.93 -30.94
C ASN A 8 5.69 -2.89 -29.44
N GLY A 9 4.81 -3.46 -28.61
CA GLY A 9 4.99 -3.55 -27.17
C GLY A 9 6.20 -4.42 -26.78
N VAL A 10 6.30 -5.62 -27.35
CA VAL A 10 7.45 -6.52 -27.14
C VAL A 10 8.75 -5.87 -27.60
N HIS A 11 8.77 -5.31 -28.82
CA HIS A 11 9.96 -4.64 -29.35
C HIS A 11 10.42 -3.50 -28.45
N SER A 12 9.49 -2.63 -28.02
CA SER A 12 9.80 -1.52 -27.12
C SER A 12 10.29 -2.00 -25.75
N PHE A 13 9.69 -3.06 -25.22
CA PHE A 13 10.13 -3.65 -23.95
C PHE A 13 11.54 -4.25 -24.08
N ALA A 14 11.80 -5.04 -25.13
CA ALA A 14 13.12 -5.63 -25.39
C ALA A 14 14.21 -4.56 -25.56
N LEU A 15 13.94 -3.48 -26.30
CA LEU A 15 14.88 -2.36 -26.43
C LEU A 15 15.07 -1.60 -25.11
N GLY A 16 14.04 -1.49 -24.28
CA GLY A 16 14.17 -0.94 -22.93
C GLY A 16 15.06 -1.80 -22.02
N LEU A 17 14.96 -3.12 -22.13
CA LEU A 17 15.86 -4.06 -21.44
C LEU A 17 17.29 -3.96 -21.96
N LYS A 18 17.48 -3.78 -23.26
CA LYS A 18 18.81 -3.54 -23.86
C LYS A 18 19.45 -2.28 -23.30
N ALA A 19 18.73 -1.15 -23.33
CA ALA A 19 19.21 0.10 -22.77
C ALA A 19 19.51 -0.02 -21.26
N LEU A 20 18.71 -0.79 -20.53
CA LEU A 20 18.93 -1.04 -19.11
C LEU A 20 20.20 -1.87 -18.89
N HIS A 21 20.44 -2.87 -19.74
CA HIS A 21 21.65 -3.68 -19.67
C HIS A 21 22.91 -2.83 -19.88
N GLU A 22 22.88 -1.97 -20.90
CA GLU A 22 23.97 -1.03 -21.19
C GLU A 22 24.20 -0.08 -20.00
N PHE A 23 23.12 0.45 -19.42
CA PHE A 23 23.18 1.32 -18.24
C PHE A 23 23.79 0.64 -17.02
N LEU A 24 23.46 -0.64 -16.80
CA LEU A 24 23.93 -1.40 -15.65
C LEU A 24 25.38 -1.90 -15.78
N LYS A 25 25.88 -2.15 -17.00
CA LYS A 25 27.19 -2.76 -17.24
C LYS A 25 28.38 -1.80 -17.14
N GLU A 26 28.18 -0.54 -17.50
CA GLU A 26 29.31 0.38 -17.72
C GLU A 26 29.52 1.36 -16.56
N ASP A 27 28.79 1.22 -15.44
CA ASP A 27 28.65 2.27 -14.41
C ASP A 27 28.37 3.64 -15.07
N ASN A 28 27.71 3.58 -16.24
CA ASN A 28 27.54 4.70 -17.13
C ASN A 28 26.41 5.53 -16.57
N ASN A 29 26.77 6.58 -15.85
CA ASN A 29 25.85 7.62 -15.41
C ASN A 29 25.36 8.49 -16.58
N GLU A 30 25.27 7.93 -17.80
CA GLU A 30 24.81 8.63 -18.99
C GLU A 30 23.30 8.92 -18.88
N PRO A 31 22.89 10.18 -18.71
CA PRO A 31 21.49 10.52 -18.45
C PRO A 31 20.56 10.22 -19.63
N PHE A 32 21.10 10.19 -20.85
CA PHE A 32 20.33 9.88 -22.07
C PHE A 32 19.96 8.41 -22.17
N LEU A 33 20.85 7.51 -21.73
CA LEU A 33 20.56 6.09 -21.71
C LEU A 33 19.46 5.77 -20.70
N LEU A 34 19.53 6.38 -19.52
CA LEU A 34 18.49 6.28 -18.49
C LEU A 34 17.12 6.81 -18.96
N LYS A 35 17.13 7.89 -19.74
CA LYS A 35 15.92 8.40 -20.39
C LYS A 35 15.34 7.39 -21.37
N GLU A 36 16.16 6.77 -22.20
CA GLU A 36 15.73 5.70 -23.11
C GLU A 36 15.14 4.52 -22.34
N VAL A 37 15.79 4.07 -21.26
CA VAL A 37 15.27 3.01 -20.38
C VAL A 37 13.85 3.33 -19.91
N ILE A 38 13.66 4.51 -19.30
CA ILE A 38 12.36 4.89 -18.75
C ILE A 38 11.30 5.00 -19.86
N MET A 39 11.63 5.64 -20.97
CA MET A 39 10.70 5.83 -22.10
C MET A 39 10.29 4.51 -22.74
N LYS A 40 11.24 3.62 -23.02
CA LYS A 40 11.02 2.34 -23.71
C LYS A 40 10.30 1.33 -22.82
N LEU A 41 10.71 1.21 -21.55
CA LEU A 41 10.05 0.30 -20.60
C LEU A 41 8.63 0.77 -20.26
N HIS A 42 8.41 2.07 -20.07
CA HIS A 42 7.06 2.61 -19.89
C HIS A 42 6.18 2.28 -21.08
N HIS A 43 6.64 2.62 -22.29
CA HIS A 43 5.87 2.40 -23.51
C HIS A 43 5.60 0.91 -23.76
N GLY A 44 6.62 0.06 -23.66
CA GLY A 44 6.49 -1.38 -23.90
C GLY A 44 5.49 -2.04 -22.95
N LEU A 45 5.60 -1.78 -21.65
CA LEU A 45 4.66 -2.35 -20.67
C LEU A 45 3.25 -1.77 -20.83
N GLU A 46 3.10 -0.47 -21.06
CA GLU A 46 1.80 0.16 -21.33
C GLU A 46 1.10 -0.50 -22.52
N THR A 47 1.81 -0.62 -23.64
CA THR A 47 1.27 -1.18 -24.88
C THR A 47 0.84 -2.64 -24.69
N LEU A 48 1.63 -3.46 -23.99
CA LEU A 48 1.30 -4.87 -23.73
C LEU A 48 0.11 -5.03 -22.76
N LEU A 49 -0.01 -4.18 -21.75
CA LEU A 49 -1.17 -4.18 -20.85
C LEU A 49 -2.44 -3.77 -21.58
N LYS A 50 -2.35 -2.77 -22.46
CA LYS A 50 -3.48 -2.36 -23.32
C LYS A 50 -3.84 -3.46 -24.32
N ASP A 51 -2.86 -4.10 -24.95
CA ASP A 51 -3.10 -5.22 -25.86
C ASP A 51 -3.85 -6.37 -25.15
N SER A 52 -3.44 -6.69 -23.91
CA SER A 52 -4.12 -7.70 -23.08
C SER A 52 -5.61 -7.42 -22.87
N LEU A 53 -6.00 -6.14 -22.73
CA LEU A 53 -7.41 -5.72 -22.64
C LEU A 53 -8.10 -5.72 -24.01
N PHE A 54 -7.44 -5.19 -25.03
CA PHE A 54 -7.95 -5.10 -26.39
C PHE A 54 -8.33 -6.48 -26.94
N LYS A 55 -7.50 -7.49 -26.70
CA LYS A 55 -7.77 -8.88 -27.08
C LYS A 55 -9.03 -9.47 -26.43
N ARG A 56 -9.46 -8.94 -25.29
CA ARG A 56 -10.73 -9.34 -24.66
C ARG A 56 -11.89 -8.53 -25.26
N ASN A 57 -11.75 -7.21 -25.25
CA ASN A 57 -12.69 -6.29 -25.88
C ASN A 57 -12.03 -4.91 -26.12
N PRO A 58 -12.03 -4.38 -27.35
CA PRO A 58 -11.48 -3.05 -27.66
C PRO A 58 -12.07 -1.92 -26.81
N VAL A 59 -13.34 -2.02 -26.41
CA VAL A 59 -14.02 -1.02 -25.58
C VAL A 59 -13.37 -0.89 -24.20
N PHE A 60 -12.69 -1.93 -23.71
CA PHE A 60 -11.95 -1.85 -22.45
C PHE A 60 -10.75 -0.90 -22.50
N LEU A 61 -10.38 -0.36 -23.67
CA LEU A 61 -9.37 0.70 -23.77
C LEU A 61 -9.95 2.11 -23.73
N LEU A 62 -11.26 2.27 -23.83
CA LEU A 62 -11.91 3.57 -23.92
C LEU A 62 -12.18 4.15 -22.53
N ASP A 63 -12.19 5.49 -22.45
CA ASP A 63 -12.56 6.21 -21.24
C ASP A 63 -14.05 6.00 -20.90
N GLU A 64 -14.44 6.31 -19.66
CA GLU A 64 -15.83 6.17 -19.20
C GLU A 64 -16.79 7.18 -19.88
N LYS A 65 -16.25 8.21 -20.56
CA LYS A 65 -17.03 9.25 -21.23
C LYS A 65 -17.37 8.90 -22.68
N THR A 66 -16.79 7.82 -23.21
CA THR A 66 -17.00 7.41 -24.59
C THR A 66 -18.37 6.75 -24.73
N ASN A 67 -19.22 7.34 -25.58
CA ASN A 67 -20.58 6.85 -25.81
C ASN A 67 -20.63 5.85 -26.99
N VAL A 68 -21.75 5.14 -27.09
CA VAL A 68 -21.97 4.11 -28.13
C VAL A 68 -21.84 4.67 -29.55
N ALA A 69 -22.29 5.90 -29.80
CA ALA A 69 -22.21 6.52 -31.12
C ALA A 69 -20.74 6.70 -31.57
N LYS A 70 -19.86 7.12 -30.67
CA LYS A 70 -18.41 7.18 -30.95
C LYS A 70 -17.81 5.80 -31.20
N ILE A 71 -18.22 4.81 -30.42
CA ILE A 71 -17.75 3.42 -30.60
C ILE A 71 -18.12 2.92 -31.99
N ILE A 72 -19.39 3.07 -32.40
CA ILE A 72 -19.85 2.68 -33.74
C ILE A 72 -19.02 3.39 -34.82
N LYS A 73 -18.80 4.70 -34.68
CA LYS A 73 -18.00 5.48 -35.62
C LYS A 73 -16.58 4.91 -35.79
N TYR A 74 -15.92 4.49 -34.71
CA TYR A 74 -14.59 3.87 -34.79
C TYR A 74 -14.60 2.58 -35.64
N TYR A 75 -15.63 1.74 -35.50
CA TYR A 75 -15.79 0.54 -36.34
C TYR A 75 -16.12 0.87 -37.79
N GLU A 76 -16.95 1.88 -38.05
CA GLU A 76 -17.25 2.37 -39.41
C GLU A 76 -15.97 2.88 -40.09
N ASP A 77 -15.25 3.79 -39.46
CA ASP A 77 -14.01 4.37 -39.99
C ASP A 77 -12.93 3.30 -40.26
N PHE A 78 -12.82 2.28 -39.39
CA PHE A 78 -11.91 1.16 -39.62
C PHE A 78 -12.35 0.26 -40.78
N ASN A 79 -13.63 -0.10 -40.86
CA ASN A 79 -14.15 -0.95 -41.94
C ASN A 79 -14.07 -0.26 -43.31
N ASP A 80 -14.27 1.05 -43.35
CA ASP A 80 -14.15 1.88 -44.55
C ASP A 80 -12.69 2.20 -44.91
N SER A 81 -11.72 1.68 -44.14
CA SER A 81 -10.28 1.91 -44.31
C SER A 81 -9.85 3.38 -44.15
N ASN A 82 -10.65 4.19 -43.47
CA ASN A 82 -10.28 5.56 -43.09
C ASN A 82 -9.23 5.57 -41.96
N ASN A 83 -9.26 4.55 -41.09
CA ASN A 83 -8.32 4.37 -39.99
C ASN A 83 -7.47 3.10 -40.19
N HIS A 84 -6.18 3.19 -39.83
CA HIS A 84 -5.26 2.04 -39.89
C HIS A 84 -5.33 1.15 -38.64
N TYR A 85 -5.95 1.64 -37.56
CA TYR A 85 -6.19 0.91 -36.32
C TYR A 85 -7.62 1.12 -35.83
N LEU A 86 -8.21 0.12 -35.17
CA LEU A 86 -9.63 0.16 -34.78
C LEU A 86 -9.97 1.34 -33.86
N LEU A 87 -9.06 1.71 -32.95
CA LEU A 87 -9.26 2.81 -32.02
C LEU A 87 -8.30 3.97 -32.32
N ASP A 88 -8.03 4.20 -33.61
CA ASP A 88 -7.23 5.35 -34.03
C ASP A 88 -7.87 6.66 -33.57
N GLU A 89 -7.04 7.63 -33.18
CA GLU A 89 -7.44 8.92 -32.57
C GLU A 89 -8.28 8.85 -31.27
N ALA A 90 -8.57 7.66 -30.74
CA ALA A 90 -9.32 7.51 -29.50
C ALA A 90 -8.49 7.94 -28.28
N HIS A 91 -9.11 8.64 -27.34
CA HIS A 91 -8.51 8.83 -26.03
C HIS A 91 -8.55 7.51 -25.25
N THR A 92 -7.39 6.89 -25.08
CA THR A 92 -7.26 5.60 -24.41
C THR A 92 -6.85 5.75 -22.95
N ILE A 93 -7.24 4.77 -22.15
CA ILE A 93 -6.91 4.69 -20.73
C ILE A 93 -5.41 4.76 -20.44
N THR A 94 -5.06 5.09 -19.20
CA THR A 94 -3.68 5.07 -18.69
C THR A 94 -3.21 3.63 -18.36
N PRO A 95 -1.89 3.38 -18.20
CA PRO A 95 -1.37 2.09 -17.73
C PRO A 95 -1.98 1.67 -16.37
N GLU A 96 -2.14 2.62 -15.45
CA GLU A 96 -2.70 2.37 -14.12
C GLU A 96 -4.16 1.93 -14.20
N GLU A 97 -4.95 2.56 -15.06
CA GLU A 97 -6.32 2.16 -15.36
C GLU A 97 -6.38 0.79 -16.04
N ALA A 98 -5.45 0.49 -16.94
CA ALA A 98 -5.36 -0.81 -17.59
C ALA A 98 -5.14 -1.93 -16.55
N ILE A 99 -4.20 -1.76 -15.62
CA ILE A 99 -3.93 -2.72 -14.53
C ILE A 99 -5.16 -2.91 -13.65
N LYS A 100 -5.83 -1.82 -13.25
CA LYS A 100 -7.06 -1.89 -12.45
C LYS A 100 -8.19 -2.62 -13.18
N ARG A 101 -8.34 -2.42 -14.50
CA ARG A 101 -9.33 -3.13 -15.32
C ARG A 101 -8.99 -4.61 -15.42
N ILE A 102 -7.73 -4.98 -15.63
CA ILE A 102 -7.25 -6.38 -15.63
C ILE A 102 -7.61 -7.08 -14.31
N GLN A 103 -7.37 -6.41 -13.18
CA GLN A 103 -7.72 -6.90 -11.85
C GLN A 103 -9.23 -7.08 -11.67
N LYS A 104 -10.01 -6.02 -11.93
CA LYS A 104 -11.48 -6.03 -11.75
C LYS A 104 -12.17 -7.07 -12.62
N LEU A 105 -11.69 -7.27 -13.84
CA LEU A 105 -12.19 -8.26 -14.79
C LEU A 105 -11.65 -9.68 -14.52
N LYS A 106 -10.75 -9.84 -13.55
CA LYS A 106 -10.10 -11.11 -13.19
C LYS A 106 -9.44 -11.79 -14.40
N ILE A 107 -8.77 -11.01 -15.25
CA ILE A 107 -8.11 -11.48 -16.47
C ILE A 107 -6.81 -12.25 -16.17
N ALA A 108 -6.16 -11.96 -15.03
CA ALA A 108 -4.96 -12.65 -14.56
C ALA A 108 -5.23 -13.16 -13.14
N SER A 109 -5.98 -14.25 -13.03
CA SER A 109 -6.49 -14.77 -11.75
C SER A 109 -5.41 -15.33 -10.82
N THR A 110 -4.25 -15.65 -11.36
CA THR A 110 -3.06 -16.16 -10.64
C THR A 110 -2.26 -15.05 -9.96
N VAL A 111 -2.57 -13.78 -10.24
CA VAL A 111 -1.92 -12.61 -9.63
C VAL A 111 -2.77 -12.12 -8.46
N ASN A 112 -2.17 -11.98 -7.28
CA ASN A 112 -2.87 -11.53 -6.07
C ASN A 112 -3.11 -10.00 -6.08
N GLU A 113 -4.06 -9.53 -5.27
CA GLU A 113 -4.44 -8.10 -5.20
C GLU A 113 -3.28 -7.17 -4.81
N GLN A 114 -2.34 -7.67 -4.02
CA GLN A 114 -1.18 -6.92 -3.59
C GLN A 114 -0.20 -6.66 -4.74
N GLU A 115 0.05 -7.65 -5.60
CA GLU A 115 0.89 -7.51 -6.80
C GLU A 115 0.30 -6.45 -7.73
N PHE A 116 -1.03 -6.41 -7.89
CA PHE A 116 -1.72 -5.36 -8.64
C PHE A 116 -1.50 -3.96 -8.02
N SER A 117 -1.66 -3.82 -6.70
CA SER A 117 -1.46 -2.54 -6.00
C SER A 117 -0.01 -2.02 -6.14
N GLN A 118 0.97 -2.91 -6.02
CA GLN A 118 2.38 -2.57 -6.21
C GLN A 118 2.67 -2.13 -7.66
N LEU A 119 2.15 -2.84 -8.65
CA LEU A 119 2.30 -2.47 -10.06
C LEU A 119 1.72 -1.09 -10.35
N VAL A 120 0.53 -0.78 -9.84
CA VAL A 120 -0.09 0.55 -9.99
C VAL A 120 0.79 1.64 -9.39
N LYS A 121 1.34 1.44 -8.18
CA LYS A 121 2.24 2.41 -7.55
C LYS A 121 3.51 2.62 -8.34
N SER A 122 4.17 1.54 -8.77
CA SER A 122 5.38 1.64 -9.57
C SER A 122 5.14 2.28 -10.94
N PHE A 123 4.02 2.01 -11.60
CA PHE A 123 3.68 2.72 -12.84
C PHE A 123 3.48 4.22 -12.61
N LYS A 124 2.79 4.61 -11.54
CA LYS A 124 2.60 6.03 -11.18
C LYS A 124 3.93 6.74 -10.98
N GLU A 125 4.88 6.08 -10.30
CA GLU A 125 6.23 6.60 -10.12
C GLU A 125 7.04 6.67 -11.43
N LEU A 126 6.94 5.65 -12.29
CA LEU A 126 7.58 5.64 -13.59
C LEU A 126 7.04 6.76 -14.49
N ASN A 127 5.73 6.99 -14.46
CA ASN A 127 5.07 8.04 -15.22
C ASN A 127 5.50 9.43 -14.71
N ALA A 128 5.64 9.61 -13.39
CA ALA A 128 6.19 10.84 -12.82
C ALA A 128 7.64 11.09 -13.28
N LEU A 129 8.49 10.07 -13.28
CA LEU A 129 9.87 10.17 -13.79
C LEU A 129 9.90 10.48 -15.30
N ARG A 130 9.05 9.81 -16.08
CA ARG A 130 8.89 10.07 -17.51
C ARG A 130 8.52 11.53 -17.77
N ASN A 131 7.52 12.06 -17.06
CA ASN A 131 7.09 13.45 -17.19
C ASN A 131 8.20 14.43 -16.80
N GLN A 132 8.94 14.14 -15.72
CA GLN A 132 10.09 14.94 -15.33
C GLN A 132 11.18 14.95 -16.41
N LEU A 133 11.44 13.81 -17.06
CA LEU A 133 12.44 13.70 -18.14
C LEU A 133 12.00 14.38 -19.44
N GLN A 134 10.70 14.48 -19.68
CA GLN A 134 10.14 15.21 -20.83
C GLN A 134 10.19 16.72 -20.64
N HIS A 135 10.12 17.22 -19.39
CA HIS A 135 9.94 18.65 -19.11
C HIS A 135 11.13 19.34 -18.40
N PHE A 136 12.12 18.61 -17.85
CA PHE A 136 13.24 19.19 -17.09
C PHE A 136 14.58 18.43 -17.23
N ALA A 137 15.69 19.10 -16.88
CA ALA A 137 16.98 18.46 -16.61
C ALA A 137 16.98 17.85 -15.19
N ILE A 138 16.89 16.52 -15.09
CA ILE A 138 16.87 15.82 -13.79
C ILE A 138 18.30 15.49 -13.36
N LYS A 139 18.63 15.73 -12.09
CA LYS A 139 19.68 14.99 -11.38
C LYS A 139 19.14 13.58 -11.04
N ALA A 140 19.33 12.63 -11.96
CA ALA A 140 18.86 11.26 -11.77
C ALA A 140 19.51 10.61 -10.54
N ASN A 141 18.74 9.82 -9.79
CA ASN A 141 19.25 8.92 -8.76
C ASN A 141 19.18 7.48 -9.32
N PRO A 142 20.31 6.90 -9.76
CA PRO A 142 20.37 5.56 -10.36
C PRO A 142 19.73 4.48 -9.49
N ASP A 143 19.99 4.48 -8.18
CA ASP A 143 19.45 3.48 -7.26
C ASP A 143 17.92 3.55 -7.20
N ARG A 144 17.36 4.77 -7.19
CA ARG A 144 15.89 4.96 -7.26
C ARG A 144 15.29 4.33 -8.50
N ILE A 145 16.00 4.37 -9.62
CA ILE A 145 15.49 3.85 -10.88
C ILE A 145 15.70 2.33 -10.96
N VAL A 146 16.84 1.81 -10.53
CA VAL A 146 17.06 0.36 -10.40
C VAL A 146 16.02 -0.25 -9.47
N ARG A 147 15.69 0.40 -8.34
CA ARG A 147 14.59 0.01 -7.44
C ARG A 147 13.25 -0.08 -8.15
N LEU A 148 12.88 1.00 -8.84
CA LEU A 148 11.60 1.12 -9.52
C LEU A 148 11.46 0.04 -10.60
N LEU A 149 12.49 -0.11 -11.42
CA LEU A 149 12.51 -1.07 -12.53
C LEU A 149 12.61 -2.50 -12.01
N GLY A 150 13.43 -2.78 -10.99
CA GLY A 150 13.53 -4.08 -10.34
C GLY A 150 12.23 -4.57 -9.71
N ASN A 151 11.40 -3.65 -9.23
CA ASN A 151 10.04 -3.99 -8.81
C ASN A 151 9.09 -4.18 -10.01
N LEU A 152 9.07 -3.20 -10.92
CA LEU A 152 8.07 -3.07 -11.98
C LEU A 152 8.24 -4.09 -13.10
N VAL A 153 9.46 -4.26 -13.60
CA VAL A 153 9.75 -5.01 -14.83
C VAL A 153 9.48 -6.51 -14.67
N PRO A 154 9.99 -7.21 -13.63
CA PRO A 154 9.69 -8.63 -13.42
C PRO A 154 8.21 -8.89 -13.15
N ARG A 155 7.56 -8.05 -12.32
CA ARG A 155 6.11 -8.16 -12.03
C ARG A 155 5.26 -7.86 -13.25
N GLY A 156 5.64 -6.86 -14.04
CA GLY A 156 4.98 -6.49 -15.29
C GLY A 156 5.01 -7.67 -16.27
N ARG A 157 6.18 -8.28 -16.47
CA ARG A 157 6.30 -9.52 -17.26
C ARG A 157 5.40 -10.64 -16.73
N LYS A 158 5.43 -10.91 -15.42
CA LYS A 158 4.60 -11.94 -14.79
C LYS A 158 3.10 -11.69 -15.05
N LEU A 159 2.64 -10.46 -14.85
CA LEU A 159 1.24 -10.08 -15.10
C LEU A 159 0.87 -10.28 -16.57
N ILE A 160 1.68 -9.79 -17.50
CA ILE A 160 1.36 -9.89 -18.93
C ILE A 160 1.37 -11.37 -19.37
N ASN A 161 2.31 -12.19 -18.88
CA ASN A 161 2.30 -13.65 -19.10
C ASN A 161 1.00 -14.29 -18.59
N ALA A 162 0.54 -13.93 -17.38
CA ALA A 162 -0.72 -14.43 -16.84
C ALA A 162 -1.92 -14.02 -17.71
N CYS A 163 -1.95 -12.77 -18.20
CA CYS A 163 -3.01 -12.28 -19.09
C CYS A 163 -3.14 -13.11 -20.39
N TYR A 164 -2.01 -13.52 -20.98
CA TYR A 164 -2.00 -14.33 -22.20
C TYR A 164 -2.21 -15.83 -21.93
N ALA A 165 -1.83 -16.33 -20.75
CA ALA A 165 -2.10 -17.72 -20.33
C ALA A 165 -3.61 -17.98 -20.09
N ASP A 166 -4.30 -17.04 -19.44
CA ASP A 166 -5.75 -17.13 -19.12
C ASP A 166 -6.65 -17.01 -20.37
N VAL A 167 -6.10 -16.81 -21.57
CA VAL A 167 -6.87 -16.87 -22.83
C VAL A 167 -7.19 -18.33 -23.20
N PHE A 168 -6.43 -19.31 -22.69
CA PHE A 168 -6.45 -20.69 -23.19
C PHE A 168 -6.84 -21.78 -22.19
N SER A 169 -7.22 -21.47 -20.94
CA SER A 169 -7.61 -22.50 -19.98
C SER A 169 -8.99 -23.11 -20.34
N PRO A 170 -9.09 -24.40 -20.72
CA PRO A 170 -10.37 -25.04 -21.08
C PRO A 170 -11.19 -25.46 -19.86
N ILE A 171 -10.65 -25.31 -18.65
CA ILE A 171 -11.20 -25.88 -17.42
C ILE A 171 -11.32 -24.75 -16.39
N GLY A 172 -12.54 -24.25 -16.20
CA GLY A 172 -12.86 -23.27 -15.15
C GLY A 172 -12.85 -21.81 -15.60
N THR A 173 -13.52 -21.48 -16.70
CA THR A 173 -13.70 -20.09 -17.12
C THR A 173 -14.58 -19.30 -16.16
N SER A 174 -14.00 -18.34 -15.44
CA SER A 174 -14.71 -17.21 -14.83
C SER A 174 -15.65 -16.57 -15.86
N ARG A 175 -16.87 -16.17 -15.48
CA ARG A 175 -17.85 -15.55 -16.40
C ARG A 175 -17.30 -14.33 -17.17
N SER A 176 -16.18 -13.73 -16.76
CA SER A 176 -15.50 -12.65 -17.47
C SER A 176 -14.86 -13.06 -18.80
N SER A 177 -14.57 -14.35 -19.02
CA SER A 177 -14.14 -14.85 -20.34
C SER A 177 -15.31 -15.15 -21.29
N LEU A 178 -16.57 -14.99 -20.83
CA LEU A 178 -17.79 -15.18 -21.63
C LEU A 178 -18.30 -13.89 -22.31
N ILE A 179 -17.53 -12.79 -22.27
CA ILE A 179 -17.78 -11.63 -23.15
C ILE A 179 -16.67 -11.55 -24.21
N PRO A 180 -16.44 -12.59 -25.04
CA PRO A 180 -15.55 -12.41 -26.18
C PRO A 180 -16.20 -11.40 -27.12
N HIS A 181 -15.51 -10.30 -27.39
CA HIS A 181 -15.76 -9.57 -28.62
C HIS A 181 -15.55 -10.57 -29.77
N ILE A 182 -16.61 -10.91 -30.52
CA ILE A 182 -16.46 -11.75 -31.72
C ILE A 182 -15.76 -10.87 -32.75
N PRO A 183 -14.54 -11.19 -33.18
CA PRO A 183 -13.87 -10.40 -34.21
C PRO A 183 -14.73 -10.37 -35.46
N THR A 184 -15.04 -9.17 -35.96
CA THR A 184 -15.62 -8.98 -37.29
C THR A 184 -14.58 -9.36 -38.35
N GLY A 185 -15.01 -9.66 -39.59
CA GLY A 185 -14.13 -10.21 -40.63
C GLY A 185 -12.76 -9.52 -40.73
N ASN A 186 -12.74 -8.19 -40.76
CA ASN A 186 -11.52 -7.37 -40.90
C ASN A 186 -10.71 -7.18 -39.60
N THR A 187 -11.24 -7.58 -38.44
CA THR A 187 -10.53 -7.47 -37.16
C THR A 187 -9.90 -8.79 -36.72
N ARG A 188 -10.15 -9.90 -37.44
CA ARG A 188 -9.71 -11.25 -37.05
C ARG A 188 -8.20 -11.38 -36.90
N ASP A 189 -7.43 -10.72 -37.75
CA ASP A 189 -5.96 -10.74 -37.74
C ASP A 189 -5.36 -9.99 -36.54
N LEU A 190 -6.13 -9.12 -35.88
CA LEU A 190 -5.75 -8.45 -34.63
C LEU A 190 -5.74 -9.40 -33.42
N TYR A 191 -6.31 -10.60 -33.54
CA TYR A 191 -6.49 -11.57 -32.45
C TYR A 191 -5.60 -12.83 -32.59
N ASN A 192 -4.35 -12.65 -33.03
CA ASN A 192 -3.38 -13.74 -33.26
C ASN A 192 -3.20 -14.66 -32.00
N PRO A 193 -3.04 -15.99 -32.16
CA PRO A 193 -3.64 -16.96 -31.25
C PRO A 193 -2.75 -17.52 -30.13
N VAL A 194 -1.47 -17.16 -29.95
CA VAL A 194 -0.70 -17.47 -28.72
C VAL A 194 0.49 -16.53 -28.63
N HIS A 195 0.75 -15.94 -27.46
CA HIS A 195 1.94 -15.13 -27.20
C HIS A 195 2.65 -15.65 -25.96
N ASP A 196 3.95 -15.92 -26.10
CA ASP A 196 4.86 -16.08 -24.97
C ASP A 196 5.88 -14.95 -25.05
N ILE A 197 5.80 -14.05 -24.08
CA ILE A 197 6.60 -12.82 -24.05
C ILE A 197 8.08 -13.15 -23.96
N THR A 198 8.45 -14.25 -23.30
CA THR A 198 9.86 -14.58 -23.04
C THR A 198 10.66 -14.84 -24.33
N PRO A 199 10.27 -15.80 -25.19
CA PRO A 199 10.93 -16.00 -26.48
C PRO A 199 10.76 -14.79 -27.42
N ASP A 200 9.62 -14.09 -27.34
CA ASP A 200 9.37 -12.93 -28.20
C ASP A 200 10.26 -11.72 -27.84
N LEU A 201 10.56 -11.49 -26.56
CA LEU A 201 11.56 -10.50 -26.13
C LEU A 201 12.96 -10.89 -26.60
N ASN A 202 13.35 -12.15 -26.40
CA ASN A 202 14.67 -12.66 -26.81
C ASN A 202 14.88 -12.58 -28.34
N ARG A 203 13.81 -12.57 -29.14
CA ARG A 203 13.91 -12.37 -30.59
C ARG A 203 14.41 -10.98 -30.97
N PHE A 204 14.01 -9.95 -30.23
CA PHE A 204 14.44 -8.56 -30.48
C PHE A 204 15.72 -8.20 -29.74
N TYR A 205 15.94 -8.85 -28.61
CA TYR A 205 17.17 -8.70 -27.83
C TYR A 205 17.44 -10.00 -27.07
N ASP A 206 18.41 -10.77 -27.54
CA ASP A 206 18.74 -12.14 -27.12
C ASP A 206 19.10 -12.27 -25.63
N GLN A 207 19.60 -11.21 -25.02
CA GLN A 207 19.92 -11.15 -23.59
C GLN A 207 18.75 -10.68 -22.70
N SER A 208 17.55 -10.47 -23.24
CA SER A 208 16.40 -9.96 -22.46
C SER A 208 16.13 -10.80 -21.20
N SER A 209 16.16 -12.13 -21.32
CA SER A 209 15.94 -13.02 -20.18
C SER A 209 17.04 -12.87 -19.11
N THR A 210 18.30 -12.80 -19.53
CA THR A 210 19.44 -12.60 -18.61
C THR A 210 19.32 -11.28 -17.86
N VAL A 211 18.98 -10.19 -18.55
CA VAL A 211 18.82 -8.87 -17.93
C VAL A 211 17.68 -8.84 -16.92
N LEU A 212 16.58 -9.55 -17.20
CA LEU A 212 15.47 -9.70 -16.27
C LEU A 212 15.87 -10.45 -14.99
N ASP A 213 16.69 -11.49 -15.14
CA ASP A 213 17.19 -12.27 -14.02
C ASP A 213 18.23 -11.48 -13.20
N GLU A 214 19.14 -10.75 -13.87
CA GLU A 214 20.10 -9.83 -13.24
C GLU A 214 19.41 -8.70 -12.49
N LEU A 215 18.37 -8.10 -13.08
CA LEU A 215 17.60 -7.03 -12.47
C LEU A 215 16.84 -7.52 -11.23
N SER A 216 16.26 -8.72 -11.30
CA SER A 216 15.64 -9.38 -10.14
C SER A 216 16.68 -9.63 -9.05
N SER A 217 17.84 -10.17 -9.42
CA SER A 217 18.92 -10.49 -8.49
C SER A 217 19.47 -9.24 -7.80
N LYS A 218 19.72 -8.16 -8.55
CA LYS A 218 20.20 -6.87 -8.00
C LYS A 218 19.16 -6.22 -7.08
N TYR A 219 17.87 -6.36 -7.39
CA TYR A 219 16.81 -5.93 -6.49
C TYR A 219 16.81 -6.74 -5.17
N ASP A 220 16.97 -8.06 -5.26
CA ASP A 220 17.08 -8.93 -4.10
C ASP A 220 18.34 -8.61 -3.25
N GLU A 221 19.45 -8.23 -3.89
CA GLU A 221 20.64 -7.73 -3.20
C GLU A 221 20.35 -6.45 -2.40
N LEU A 222 19.72 -5.44 -3.02
CA LEU A 222 19.33 -4.20 -2.34
C LEU A 222 18.33 -4.44 -1.20
N LEU A 223 17.43 -5.39 -1.38
CA LEU A 223 16.50 -5.82 -0.34
C LEU A 223 17.24 -6.47 0.84
N ASN A 224 18.17 -7.36 0.56
CA ASN A 224 19.02 -7.98 1.57
C ASN A 224 19.93 -6.95 2.27
N GLU A 225 20.41 -5.94 1.55
CA GLU A 225 21.15 -4.82 2.13
C GLU A 225 20.27 -4.05 3.12
N ALA A 226 19.03 -3.73 2.76
CA ALA A 226 18.09 -3.10 3.67
C ALA A 226 17.84 -3.96 4.92
N ILE A 227 17.62 -5.27 4.77
CA ILE A 227 17.49 -6.19 5.90
C ILE A 227 18.73 -6.15 6.80
N ARG A 228 19.93 -6.15 6.21
CA ARG A 228 21.19 -6.06 6.96
C ARG A 228 21.35 -4.73 7.69
N ALA A 229 20.92 -3.62 7.07
CA ALA A 229 20.98 -2.30 7.68
C ALA A 229 20.09 -2.23 8.92
N PHE A 230 18.88 -2.82 8.86
CA PHE A 230 18.00 -2.90 10.02
C PHE A 230 18.52 -3.89 11.07
N ARG A 231 18.96 -5.09 10.68
CA ARG A 231 19.30 -6.17 11.62
C ARG A 231 20.35 -5.75 12.67
N GLY A 232 19.97 -5.77 13.95
CA GLY A 232 20.87 -5.46 15.06
C GLY A 232 21.18 -3.98 15.19
N SER A 233 20.55 -3.12 14.38
CA SER A 233 20.65 -1.68 14.55
C SER A 233 19.81 -1.22 15.75
N SER A 234 20.24 -0.14 16.38
CA SER A 234 19.42 0.57 17.33
C SER A 234 19.56 2.07 17.18
N ILE A 235 18.46 2.76 17.45
CA ILE A 235 18.38 4.21 17.29
C ILE A 235 18.03 4.77 18.67
N PRO A 236 19.01 5.37 19.37
CA PRO A 236 18.79 5.89 20.72
C PRO A 236 17.90 7.13 20.68
N GLU A 237 17.16 7.35 21.76
CA GLU A 237 16.37 8.57 22.02
C GLU A 237 15.38 8.98 20.90
N LEU A 238 14.82 8.02 20.17
CA LEU A 238 13.87 8.29 19.11
C LEU A 238 12.54 8.80 19.71
N PRO A 239 12.06 10.00 19.36
CA PRO A 239 10.85 10.55 19.94
C PRO A 239 9.60 9.83 19.44
N ILE A 240 8.65 9.62 20.34
CA ILE A 240 7.29 9.20 19.99
C ILE A 240 6.28 9.88 20.91
N LYS A 241 5.20 10.36 20.29
CA LYS A 241 4.03 10.91 20.94
C LYS A 241 2.82 10.19 20.40
N VAL A 242 2.06 9.58 21.31
CA VAL A 242 0.84 8.84 20.96
C VAL A 242 -0.31 9.38 21.78
N SER A 243 -1.40 9.77 21.11
CA SER A 243 -2.64 10.17 21.76
C SER A 243 -3.76 9.22 21.38
N PHE A 244 -4.51 8.76 22.36
CA PHE A 244 -5.71 7.94 22.16
C PHE A 244 -6.93 8.72 22.62
N LYS A 245 -8.00 8.63 21.81
CA LYS A 245 -9.33 9.10 22.19
C LYS A 245 -10.34 7.98 21.94
N SER A 246 -11.15 7.66 22.94
CA SER A 246 -12.23 6.69 22.81
C SER A 246 -13.49 7.26 23.43
N HIS A 247 -14.61 7.07 22.74
CA HIS A 247 -15.94 7.36 23.26
C HIS A 247 -16.73 6.07 23.57
N GLY A 248 -16.04 4.92 23.64
CA GLY A 248 -16.67 3.62 23.83
C GLY A 248 -17.75 3.37 22.78
N ASN A 249 -18.90 2.86 23.21
CA ASN A 249 -20.06 2.62 22.33
C ASN A 249 -20.95 3.86 22.13
N VAL A 250 -20.41 5.08 22.25
CA VAL A 250 -21.14 6.33 22.01
C VAL A 250 -20.89 6.80 20.58
N GLY A 251 -21.96 6.92 19.77
CA GLY A 251 -21.91 7.42 18.40
C GLY A 251 -22.24 6.38 17.34
N CYS A 252 -21.83 6.66 16.10
CA CYS A 252 -22.03 5.75 14.96
C CYS A 252 -20.90 4.70 14.93
N PRO A 253 -21.20 3.40 14.74
CA PRO A 253 -20.16 2.40 14.55
C PRO A 253 -19.32 2.65 13.28
N PRO A 254 -18.10 2.11 13.19
CA PRO A 254 -17.47 1.18 14.14
C PRO A 254 -16.93 1.86 15.42
N TYR A 255 -17.02 1.16 16.56
CA TYR A 255 -16.57 1.68 17.86
C TYR A 255 -15.09 1.34 18.07
N MET A 256 -14.21 2.27 17.73
CA MET A 256 -12.75 2.09 17.77
C MET A 256 -12.10 3.35 18.32
N PRO A 257 -10.98 3.24 19.05
CA PRO A 257 -10.26 4.42 19.48
C PRO A 257 -9.64 5.14 18.28
N GLU A 258 -9.61 6.47 18.32
CA GLU A 258 -8.76 7.30 17.46
C GLU A 258 -7.34 7.29 18.02
N ILE A 259 -6.35 7.25 17.13
CA ILE A 259 -4.93 7.22 17.48
C ILE A 259 -4.22 8.35 16.72
N ASP A 260 -3.56 9.26 17.41
CA ASP A 260 -2.71 10.30 16.81
C ASP A 260 -1.25 10.03 17.16
N CYS A 261 -0.42 9.81 16.15
CA CYS A 261 1.00 9.53 16.31
C CYS A 261 1.86 10.68 15.76
N LYS A 262 2.88 11.08 16.52
CA LYS A 262 3.94 12.01 16.08
C LYS A 262 5.31 11.51 16.53
N GLY A 263 6.36 11.80 15.78
CA GLY A 263 7.72 11.36 16.05
C GLY A 263 8.23 10.51 14.90
N TRP A 264 8.66 9.28 15.16
CA TRP A 264 9.03 8.36 14.07
C TRP A 264 7.84 7.71 13.35
N VAL A 265 6.64 7.87 13.91
CA VAL A 265 5.35 7.58 13.26
C VAL A 265 4.56 8.87 13.22
N ASN A 266 4.18 9.34 12.03
CA ASN A 266 3.52 10.63 11.82
C ASN A 266 2.21 10.46 11.05
N GLU A 267 1.14 10.07 11.74
CA GLU A 267 -0.16 9.87 11.12
C GLU A 267 -1.30 9.97 12.14
N SER A 268 -2.48 10.39 11.67
CA SER A 268 -3.71 10.42 12.46
C SER A 268 -4.70 9.35 11.97
N PHE A 269 -5.07 8.45 12.87
CA PHE A 269 -5.96 7.32 12.64
C PHE A 269 -7.34 7.61 13.22
N SER A 270 -8.34 7.70 12.35
CA SER A 270 -9.73 7.98 12.71
C SER A 270 -10.70 7.03 12.02
N VAL A 271 -11.75 6.69 12.76
CA VAL A 271 -12.73 5.65 12.44
C VAL A 271 -13.32 5.80 11.03
N HIS A 272 -13.58 7.04 10.61
CA HIS A 272 -14.27 7.36 9.34
C HIS A 272 -13.34 7.76 8.20
N THR A 273 -12.03 7.71 8.40
CA THR A 273 -11.04 8.11 7.39
C THR A 273 -10.25 6.92 6.88
N ASN A 274 -9.63 6.18 7.80
CA ASN A 274 -8.62 5.18 7.49
C ASN A 274 -8.78 3.88 8.30
N SER A 275 -9.98 3.56 8.78
CA SER A 275 -10.23 2.26 9.41
C SER A 275 -10.32 1.13 8.37
N LYS A 276 -9.96 -0.09 8.79
CA LYS A 276 -10.16 -1.30 7.96
C LYS A 276 -11.65 -1.67 7.81
N VAL A 277 -12.51 -1.20 8.71
CA VAL A 277 -13.93 -1.52 8.74
C VAL A 277 -14.71 -0.56 7.84
N ARG A 278 -14.98 -0.99 6.60
CA ARG A 278 -15.78 -0.34 5.54
C ARG A 278 -16.09 1.16 5.74
N ASN A 279 -15.36 2.00 5.02
CA ASN A 279 -15.75 3.40 4.79
C ASN A 279 -17.08 3.46 4.02
N PHE A 280 -18.15 3.90 4.68
CA PHE A 280 -19.46 4.18 4.06
C PHE A 280 -19.37 5.32 3.01
N PHE A 281 -18.33 6.16 3.08
CA PHE A 281 -18.17 7.37 2.28
C PHE A 281 -16.96 7.31 1.33
N GLY A 282 -16.95 6.35 0.42
CA GLY A 282 -16.04 6.31 -0.73
C GLY A 282 -14.54 6.08 -0.41
N GLU A 283 -13.81 5.58 -1.41
CA GLU A 283 -12.36 5.37 -1.33
C GLU A 283 -11.63 6.72 -1.40
N ARG A 284 -11.43 7.39 -0.25
CA ARG A 284 -10.42 8.44 -0.18
C ARG A 284 -9.03 7.79 -0.19
N PRO A 285 -8.05 8.35 -0.92
CA PRO A 285 -6.68 7.87 -0.84
C PRO A 285 -6.16 8.02 0.59
N CYS A 286 -5.71 6.93 1.19
CA CYS A 286 -5.09 6.90 2.51
C CYS A 286 -3.68 6.30 2.42
N SER A 287 -2.79 6.81 3.28
CA SER A 287 -1.39 6.41 3.46
C SER A 287 -1.25 5.12 4.29
N ALA A 288 -2.25 4.81 5.11
CA ALA A 288 -2.35 3.58 5.91
C ALA A 288 -3.81 3.24 6.25
N LEU A 289 -4.04 1.99 6.65
CA LEU A 289 -5.29 1.50 7.20
C LEU A 289 -5.07 1.00 8.62
N TYR A 290 -5.99 1.26 9.54
CA TYR A 290 -5.83 0.81 10.92
C TYR A 290 -7.04 0.04 11.47
N GLU A 291 -6.73 -0.83 12.42
CA GLU A 291 -7.69 -1.45 13.31
C GLU A 291 -7.21 -1.31 14.74
N ALA A 292 -8.11 -1.01 15.68
CA ALA A 292 -7.76 -0.85 17.07
C ALA A 292 -8.89 -1.27 18.00
N SER A 293 -8.51 -1.76 19.17
CA SER A 293 -9.42 -2.18 20.24
C SER A 293 -8.98 -1.56 21.57
N ILE A 294 -9.96 -1.41 22.46
CA ILE A 294 -9.75 -0.94 23.81
C ILE A 294 -10.47 -1.88 24.78
N HIS A 295 -9.77 -2.27 25.85
CA HIS A 295 -10.32 -3.02 26.95
C HIS A 295 -10.14 -2.21 28.24
N VAL A 296 -11.25 -1.94 28.93
CA VAL A 296 -11.29 -1.25 30.21
C VAL A 296 -11.73 -2.25 31.27
N GLU A 297 -10.87 -2.50 32.26
CA GLU A 297 -11.23 -3.37 33.39
C GLU A 297 -12.11 -2.63 34.40
N GLN A 298 -12.84 -3.40 35.22
CA GLN A 298 -13.63 -2.81 36.30
C GLN A 298 -12.70 -2.20 37.36
N PRO A 299 -13.02 -1.01 37.91
CA PRO A 299 -12.15 -0.33 38.85
C PRO A 299 -12.11 -1.08 40.17
N HIS A 300 -10.91 -1.22 40.74
CA HIS A 300 -10.72 -1.73 42.09
C HIS A 300 -10.73 -0.56 43.08
N ILE A 301 -11.73 -0.52 43.95
CA ILE A 301 -11.86 0.52 44.98
C ILE A 301 -10.92 0.20 46.13
N ILE A 302 -9.98 1.12 46.39
CA ILE A 302 -8.97 1.00 47.45
C ILE A 302 -9.53 1.56 48.76
N THR A 303 -10.13 2.75 48.70
CA THR A 303 -10.82 3.37 49.83
C THR A 303 -12.13 3.98 49.39
N ASP A 304 -13.19 3.66 50.12
CA ASP A 304 -14.51 4.28 49.96
C ASP A 304 -14.47 5.75 50.38
N GLY A 305 -15.32 6.57 49.75
CA GLY A 305 -15.42 7.98 50.08
C GLY A 305 -16.10 8.21 51.43
N GLU A 306 -15.58 9.18 52.19
CA GLU A 306 -16.25 9.66 53.40
C GLU A 306 -17.58 10.35 53.02
N HIS A 307 -18.58 10.25 53.90
CA HIS A 307 -19.98 10.64 53.68
C HIS A 307 -20.23 12.04 53.09
N MET A 308 -19.25 12.94 53.06
CA MET A 308 -19.40 14.31 52.54
C MET A 308 -18.65 14.59 51.22
N SER A 309 -17.65 13.80 50.80
CA SER A 309 -16.88 14.07 49.58
C SER A 309 -17.27 13.20 48.38
N MET A 310 -17.88 12.03 48.58
CA MET A 310 -18.16 11.01 47.53
C MET A 310 -16.95 10.60 46.66
N ASP A 311 -15.75 11.07 46.99
CA ASP A 311 -14.53 10.76 46.27
C ASP A 311 -13.97 9.43 46.78
N VAL A 312 -13.85 8.45 45.89
CA VAL A 312 -13.20 7.16 46.12
C VAL A 312 -11.77 7.21 45.61
N ARG A 313 -10.88 6.46 46.27
CA ARG A 313 -9.58 6.12 45.70
C ARG A 313 -9.73 4.80 44.99
N SER A 314 -9.34 4.76 43.71
CA SER A 314 -9.55 3.60 42.87
C SER A 314 -8.36 3.34 41.96
N LYS A 315 -8.30 2.10 41.48
CA LYS A 315 -7.32 1.61 40.54
C LYS A 315 -8.01 1.11 39.28
N LEU A 316 -7.62 1.63 38.12
CA LEU A 316 -8.19 1.29 36.83
C LEU A 316 -7.10 0.78 35.89
N LYS A 317 -7.37 -0.34 35.21
CA LYS A 317 -6.49 -0.90 34.19
C LYS A 317 -7.14 -0.80 32.81
N ILE A 318 -6.36 -0.34 31.83
CA ILE A 318 -6.79 -0.20 30.43
C ILE A 318 -5.73 -0.81 29.53
N THR A 319 -6.18 -1.56 28.53
CA THR A 319 -5.35 -2.08 27.45
C THR A 319 -5.84 -1.54 26.12
N ILE A 320 -4.93 -1.08 25.27
CA ILE A 320 -5.23 -0.60 23.91
C ILE A 320 -4.31 -1.35 22.95
N GLU A 321 -4.89 -1.93 21.91
CA GLU A 321 -4.15 -2.59 20.84
C GLU A 321 -4.51 -1.93 19.50
N GLY A 322 -3.50 -1.57 18.71
CA GLY A 322 -3.65 -0.98 17.39
C GLY A 322 -2.76 -1.70 16.38
N LEU A 323 -3.31 -1.99 15.22
CA LEU A 323 -2.63 -2.55 14.06
C LEU A 323 -2.81 -1.60 12.87
N VAL A 324 -1.70 -1.15 12.30
CA VAL A 324 -1.66 -0.21 11.18
C VAL A 324 -0.97 -0.89 10.00
N ASP A 325 -1.69 -1.06 8.90
CA ASP A 325 -1.13 -1.52 7.62
C ASP A 325 -0.67 -0.30 6.82
N ILE A 326 0.61 -0.22 6.51
CA ILE A 326 1.19 0.93 5.81
C ILE A 326 1.09 0.73 4.30
N ILE A 327 0.42 1.67 3.64
CA ILE A 327 0.33 1.74 2.18
C ILE A 327 1.49 2.58 1.63
N SER A 328 1.89 3.64 2.32
CA SER A 328 2.93 4.60 1.91
C SER A 328 3.91 4.85 3.07
N SER A 329 5.08 4.20 3.06
CA SER A 329 6.04 4.28 4.18
C SER A 329 6.67 5.65 4.36
N LYS A 330 6.96 6.36 3.26
CA LYS A 330 7.63 7.67 3.27
C LYS A 330 6.80 8.79 3.92
N GLU A 331 5.48 8.66 3.93
CA GLU A 331 4.59 9.66 4.51
C GLU A 331 4.37 9.45 6.01
N ILE A 332 4.57 8.22 6.50
CA ILE A 332 4.20 7.81 7.86
C ILE A 332 5.42 7.57 8.74
N ILE A 333 6.47 6.93 8.21
CA ILE A 333 7.64 6.53 8.99
C ILE A 333 8.76 7.55 8.76
N ASP A 334 9.28 8.09 9.85
CA ASP A 334 10.44 8.99 9.87
C ASP A 334 11.51 8.43 10.82
N ILE A 335 12.46 7.69 10.24
CA ILE A 335 13.56 7.09 10.99
C ILE A 335 14.86 7.57 10.35
N SER A 336 15.47 8.59 10.95
CA SER A 336 16.69 9.21 10.43
C SER A 336 17.78 8.19 10.16
N GLY A 337 18.37 8.24 8.96
CA GLY A 337 19.41 7.31 8.51
C GLY A 337 18.88 6.01 7.91
N PHE A 338 17.57 5.77 7.94
CA PHE A 338 16.94 4.59 7.34
C PHE A 338 16.00 4.94 6.17
N ASP A 339 15.89 6.20 5.78
CA ASP A 339 15.01 6.66 4.69
C ASP A 339 15.21 5.86 3.39
N GLU A 340 16.47 5.56 3.07
CA GLU A 340 16.81 4.78 1.90
C GLU A 340 16.45 3.30 2.06
N HIS A 341 16.36 2.79 3.28
CA HIS A 341 16.01 1.40 3.56
C HIS A 341 14.50 1.17 3.74
N LEU A 342 13.76 2.17 4.22
CA LEU A 342 12.31 2.12 4.49
C LEU A 342 11.47 1.86 3.23
N GLN A 343 11.98 2.22 2.06
CA GLN A 343 11.30 1.98 0.78
C GLN A 343 11.39 0.50 0.32
N TYR A 344 12.26 -0.31 0.92
CA TYR A 344 12.36 -1.75 0.63
C TYR A 344 11.49 -2.60 1.56
N LEU A 345 10.81 -1.99 2.54
CA LEU A 345 9.89 -2.71 3.41
C LEU A 345 8.70 -3.22 2.58
N SER A 346 8.53 -4.54 2.53
CA SER A 346 7.35 -5.18 1.97
C SER A 346 6.29 -5.33 3.06
N LYS A 347 5.09 -4.84 2.81
CA LYS A 347 3.99 -4.76 3.79
C LYS A 347 4.44 -4.26 5.17
N PRO A 348 4.92 -3.01 5.26
CA PRO A 348 5.22 -2.46 6.57
C PRO A 348 3.94 -2.42 7.42
N GLU A 349 4.03 -2.88 8.65
CA GLU A 349 2.98 -2.86 9.66
C GLU A 349 3.49 -2.17 10.91
N ILE A 350 2.67 -1.35 11.54
CA ILE A 350 2.95 -0.83 12.89
C ILE A 350 1.96 -1.45 13.87
N ARG A 351 2.46 -2.02 14.95
CA ARG A 351 1.67 -2.45 16.10
C ARG A 351 1.89 -1.50 17.26
N ILE A 352 0.81 -0.96 17.79
CA ILE A 352 0.81 -0.10 18.95
C ILE A 352 0.10 -0.84 20.06
N PHE A 353 0.79 -1.09 21.16
CA PHE A 353 0.23 -1.73 22.35
C PHE A 353 0.44 -0.81 23.54
N VAL A 354 -0.63 -0.58 24.30
CA VAL A 354 -0.58 0.17 25.56
C VAL A 354 -1.25 -0.66 26.64
N GLU A 355 -0.54 -0.88 27.73
CA GLU A 355 -1.13 -1.33 28.99
C GLU A 355 -0.87 -0.23 30.01
N ILE A 356 -1.93 0.31 30.60
CA ILE A 356 -1.85 1.37 31.62
C ILE A 356 -2.64 0.97 32.85
N GLU A 357 -2.04 1.23 34.00
CA GLU A 357 -2.65 1.10 35.30
C GLU A 357 -2.61 2.47 35.99
N CYS A 358 -3.78 3.03 36.24
CA CYS A 358 -3.95 4.34 36.85
C CYS A 358 -4.56 4.19 38.24
N GLU A 359 -3.88 4.77 39.23
CA GLU A 359 -4.45 4.98 40.56
C GLU A 359 -4.86 6.44 40.68
N GLY A 360 -6.08 6.69 41.12
CA GLY A 360 -6.61 8.05 41.20
C GLY A 360 -7.75 8.21 42.19
N VAL A 361 -8.03 9.47 42.46
CA VAL A 361 -9.15 9.91 43.29
C VAL A 361 -10.20 10.55 42.38
N GLY A 362 -11.45 10.16 42.57
CA GLY A 362 -12.58 10.68 41.81
C GLY A 362 -13.90 10.07 42.29
N MET A 363 -14.96 10.23 41.53
CA MET A 363 -16.30 9.84 41.89
C MET A 363 -16.57 8.39 41.47
N PHE A 364 -17.24 7.63 42.33
CA PHE A 364 -17.86 6.37 41.94
C PHE A 364 -19.22 6.26 42.63
N ASN A 365 -20.29 6.40 41.85
CA ASN A 365 -21.66 6.35 42.36
C ASN A 365 -22.55 5.48 41.45
N GLU A 366 -23.86 5.53 41.67
CA GLU A 366 -24.85 4.71 40.96
C GLU A 366 -24.98 5.03 39.46
N SER A 367 -24.32 6.07 38.95
CA SER A 367 -24.46 6.50 37.55
C SER A 367 -23.14 6.80 36.86
N HIS A 368 -22.10 7.18 37.61
CA HIS A 368 -20.86 7.66 37.04
C HIS A 368 -19.63 7.14 37.79
N TYR A 369 -18.59 6.91 37.02
CA TYR A 369 -17.22 6.74 37.46
C TYR A 369 -16.33 7.75 36.74
N ASP A 370 -15.54 8.53 37.48
CA ASP A 370 -14.53 9.41 36.92
C ASP A 370 -13.23 9.42 37.73
N ILE A 371 -12.12 9.74 37.05
CA ILE A 371 -10.84 10.00 37.71
C ILE A 371 -10.56 11.50 37.59
N ARG A 372 -10.72 12.22 38.71
CA ARG A 372 -10.53 13.68 38.78
C ARG A 372 -9.09 14.06 39.02
N LYS A 373 -8.39 13.25 39.83
CA LYS A 373 -6.98 13.44 40.18
C LYS A 373 -6.24 12.13 40.06
N VAL A 374 -5.23 12.09 39.19
CA VAL A 374 -4.32 10.96 39.04
C VAL A 374 -3.27 10.97 40.15
N GLU A 375 -3.14 9.89 40.90
CA GLU A 375 -2.20 9.71 42.00
C GLU A 375 -0.98 8.87 41.62
N ALA A 376 -1.15 7.87 40.77
CA ALA A 376 -0.06 7.10 40.17
C ALA A 376 -0.45 6.61 38.77
N ILE A 377 0.56 6.48 37.90
CA ILE A 377 0.45 5.80 36.60
C ILE A 377 1.62 4.84 36.51
N SER A 378 1.34 3.63 36.06
CA SER A 378 2.33 2.66 35.65
C SER A 378 1.86 1.91 34.41
N GLY A 379 2.77 1.23 33.71
CA GLY A 379 2.44 0.48 32.51
C GLY A 379 3.49 0.60 31.42
N VAL A 380 3.11 0.27 30.20
CA VAL A 380 4.01 0.25 29.04
C VAL A 380 3.30 0.67 27.76
N LEU A 381 3.98 1.49 26.95
CA LEU A 381 3.70 1.66 25.53
C LEU A 381 4.74 0.86 24.73
N ARG A 382 4.29 0.03 23.79
CA ARG A 382 5.14 -0.66 22.82
C ARG A 382 4.70 -0.27 21.41
N ALA A 383 5.62 0.26 20.63
CA ALA A 383 5.42 0.53 19.22
C ALA A 383 6.39 -0.35 18.42
N GLU A 384 5.84 -1.16 17.52
CA GLU A 384 6.58 -2.18 16.79
C GLU A 384 6.40 -2.01 15.28
N LEU A 385 7.49 -1.81 14.55
CA LEU A 385 7.52 -1.82 13.09
C LEU A 385 7.87 -3.23 12.61
N ARG A 386 7.01 -3.83 11.78
CA ARG A 386 7.27 -5.12 11.15
C ARG A 386 7.24 -5.01 9.64
N SER A 387 8.06 -5.82 8.98
CA SER A 387 7.97 -6.05 7.55
C SER A 387 8.45 -7.46 7.24
N SER A 388 7.71 -8.18 6.41
CA SER A 388 8.12 -9.48 5.89
C SER A 388 8.56 -9.32 4.44
N VAL A 389 9.76 -9.78 4.16
CA VAL A 389 10.21 -10.03 2.79
C VAL A 389 9.43 -11.23 2.23
N PHE A 390 9.15 -11.17 0.94
CA PHE A 390 8.17 -11.98 0.21
C PHE A 390 8.08 -13.45 0.68
N GLY A 391 6.94 -13.82 1.27
CA GLY A 391 6.64 -15.22 1.60
C GLY A 391 7.20 -15.72 2.93
N ASP A 392 7.97 -14.92 3.66
CA ASP A 392 8.44 -15.30 4.99
C ASP A 392 7.27 -15.41 5.98
N GLU A 393 7.16 -16.56 6.66
CA GLU A 393 6.17 -16.76 7.73
C GLU A 393 6.43 -15.87 8.96
N SER A 394 7.65 -15.35 9.09
CA SER A 394 8.10 -14.46 10.17
C SER A 394 8.56 -13.11 9.61
N PRO A 395 8.43 -12.00 10.35
CA PRO A 395 8.89 -10.70 9.88
C PRO A 395 10.42 -10.69 9.75
N SER A 396 10.91 -10.40 8.55
CA SER A 396 12.34 -10.28 8.26
C SER A 396 12.95 -9.02 8.88
N ILE A 397 12.12 -8.00 9.15
CA ILE A 397 12.47 -6.76 9.85
C ILE A 397 11.47 -6.55 11.00
N LYS A 398 12.00 -6.34 12.21
CA LYS A 398 11.20 -6.10 13.42
C LYS A 398 11.87 -5.06 14.32
N GLY A 399 11.41 -3.82 14.24
CA GLY A 399 11.81 -2.75 15.15
C GLY A 399 10.87 -2.68 16.36
N LEU A 400 11.38 -2.67 17.59
CA LEU A 400 10.59 -2.49 18.80
C LEU A 400 11.10 -1.29 19.61
N GLN A 401 10.18 -0.38 19.92
CA GLN A 401 10.38 0.68 20.90
C GLN A 401 9.43 0.44 22.08
N SER A 402 9.95 0.58 23.31
CA SER A 402 9.17 0.39 24.54
C SER A 402 9.40 1.55 25.50
N ILE A 403 8.31 2.11 26.03
CA ILE A 403 8.31 3.24 26.98
C ILE A 403 7.57 2.82 28.24
N SER A 404 8.20 2.99 29.40
CA SER A 404 7.55 2.81 30.70
C SER A 404 6.70 4.04 31.04
N LEU A 405 5.42 3.81 31.33
CA LEU A 405 4.48 4.89 31.62
C LEU A 405 4.61 5.37 33.06
N ASN A 406 4.50 6.68 33.24
CA ASN A 406 4.50 7.34 34.54
C ASN A 406 3.77 8.69 34.45
N LYS A 407 3.62 9.38 35.58
CA LYS A 407 2.87 10.66 35.65
C LYS A 407 3.54 11.83 34.91
N HIS A 408 4.82 11.72 34.55
CA HIS A 408 5.55 12.77 33.86
C HIS A 408 5.41 12.69 32.34
N ASN A 409 5.38 11.47 31.78
CA ASN A 409 5.25 11.24 30.34
C ASN A 409 3.82 10.89 29.89
N THR A 410 2.88 10.72 30.83
CA THR A 410 1.51 10.27 30.54
C THR A 410 0.47 11.23 31.13
N ALA A 411 -0.41 11.76 30.28
CA ALA A 411 -1.61 12.48 30.67
C ALA A 411 -2.84 11.58 30.44
N PHE A 412 -3.68 11.45 31.45
CA PHE A 412 -4.79 10.50 31.47
C PHE A 412 -6.07 11.15 32.01
N ARG A 413 -7.19 10.92 31.31
CA ARG A 413 -8.54 11.27 31.74
C ARG A 413 -9.49 10.15 31.37
N PHE A 414 -10.32 9.75 32.32
CA PHE A 414 -11.32 8.71 32.11
C PHE A 414 -12.63 9.04 32.80
N HIS A 415 -13.72 8.78 32.10
CA HIS A 415 -15.09 8.86 32.59
C HIS A 415 -15.89 7.69 32.01
N SER A 416 -16.77 7.09 32.79
CA SER A 416 -17.69 6.04 32.31
C SER A 416 -19.01 6.07 33.06
N PHE A 417 -20.06 5.58 32.41
CA PHE A 417 -21.33 5.34 33.06
C PHE A 417 -21.31 4.02 33.83
N VAL A 418 -21.99 4.01 34.97
CA VAL A 418 -22.11 2.85 35.87
C VAL A 418 -23.52 2.29 35.76
N ASP A 419 -23.64 0.97 35.65
CA ASP A 419 -24.94 0.29 35.64
C ASP A 419 -25.50 0.04 37.05
N SER A 420 -26.72 -0.49 37.13
CA SER A 420 -27.38 -0.82 38.40
C SER A 420 -26.66 -1.90 39.21
N THR A 421 -25.70 -2.63 38.62
CA THR A 421 -24.86 -3.62 39.29
C THR A 421 -23.53 -3.06 39.76
N ARG A 422 -23.35 -1.73 39.68
CA ARG A 422 -22.11 -1.00 39.99
C ARG A 422 -20.94 -1.43 39.10
N LYS A 423 -21.21 -1.76 37.84
CA LYS A 423 -20.17 -2.04 36.85
C LYS A 423 -20.08 -0.91 35.83
N LEU A 424 -18.86 -0.64 35.35
CA LEU A 424 -18.65 0.23 34.20
C LEU A 424 -19.34 -0.37 32.99
N THR A 425 -20.05 0.48 32.27
CA THR A 425 -20.64 0.16 30.97
C THR A 425 -19.61 0.38 29.85
N ASP A 426 -19.91 -0.12 28.66
CA ASP A 426 -19.09 0.12 27.46
C ASP A 426 -19.15 1.59 26.98
N HIS A 427 -20.00 2.42 27.59
CA HIS A 427 -20.06 3.86 27.32
C HIS A 427 -19.06 4.59 28.23
N HIS A 428 -17.95 5.02 27.64
CA HIS A 428 -16.89 5.72 28.33
C HIS A 428 -16.31 6.85 27.48
N SER A 429 -15.58 7.75 28.13
CA SER A 429 -14.74 8.76 27.50
C SER A 429 -13.33 8.59 28.04
N LEU A 430 -12.39 8.26 27.15
CA LEU A 430 -10.97 8.15 27.43
C LEU A 430 -10.22 9.20 26.62
N GLU A 431 -9.35 9.94 27.30
CA GLU A 431 -8.26 10.70 26.67
C GLU A 431 -6.93 10.27 27.31
N LEU A 432 -6.04 9.70 26.50
CA LEU A 432 -4.70 9.28 26.92
C LEU A 432 -3.67 9.94 26.00
N LYS A 433 -2.64 10.56 26.55
CA LYS A 433 -1.52 11.12 25.80
C LYS A 433 -0.22 10.66 26.42
N ILE A 434 0.66 10.09 25.61
CA ILE A 434 1.97 9.59 26.01
C ILE A 434 3.01 10.31 25.15
N GLU A 435 4.05 10.87 25.76
CA GLU A 435 5.13 11.56 25.07
C GLU A 435 6.46 11.26 25.75
N ASP A 436 7.36 10.56 25.05
CA ASP A 436 8.69 10.23 25.57
C ASP A 436 9.68 9.96 24.43
N LYS A 437 10.93 9.68 24.80
CA LYS A 437 11.99 9.23 23.90
C LYS A 437 12.53 7.90 24.39
N ALA A 438 12.67 6.94 23.49
CA ALA A 438 13.23 5.63 23.82
C ALA A 438 13.99 5.04 22.63
N GLU A 439 14.80 4.04 22.90
CA GLU A 439 15.54 3.32 21.88
C GLU A 439 14.59 2.47 21.01
N LEU A 440 14.71 2.59 19.68
CA LEU A 440 14.10 1.67 18.71
C LEU A 440 15.14 0.61 18.33
N LYS A 441 14.89 -0.67 18.63
CA LYS A 441 15.80 -1.79 18.36
C LYS A 441 15.27 -2.71 17.27
N PHE A 442 16.09 -3.03 16.27
CA PHE A 442 15.74 -3.87 15.13
C PHE A 442 16.37 -5.27 15.15
#